data_AF-A0A940S6Q9-F1
#
_entry.id   AF-A0A940S6Q9-F1
#
_cell.length_a   1.000
_cell.length_b   1.000
_cell.length_c   1.000
_cell.angle_alpha   90.00
_cell.angle_beta   90.00
_cell.angle_gamma   90.00
#
_symmetry.space_group_name_H-M   'P 1'
#
loop_
_entity.id
_entity.type
_entity.pdbx_description
1 polymer ?
#
loop_
_entity_poly.entity_id
_entity_poly.type
_entity_poly.pdbx_seq_one_letter_code
_entity_poly.pdbx_strand_id
1 'polypeptide(L)'
;MDNGVERAAPTDLTSMVDTFNSAWDAPSQSDPIAFEEHQRQGFLRASRMVAEALERQVEKERGAAFAYQAVAQAWEDCKAGVSGIHPDLLELPLGMPWQRPAFDLAMPVLYVMSPEPDGKWKVQAMPAEKGSFASRLEMPAAWRGLQDAALEAACGIPGAVFVHRGGHLAIAATRDAALAMAKACLTNKLSPAEALRKAWGR
;
A
#
# COMPACT_ATOMS: atom_id res chain seq x y z
N MET A 1 -29.19 22.18 -26.68
CA MET A 1 -30.29 22.19 -25.69
C MET A 1 -29.67 21.71 -24.38
N ASP A 2 -29.64 22.59 -23.39
CA ASP A 2 -29.27 22.30 -22.00
C ASP A 2 -30.42 21.51 -21.36
N ASN A 3 -30.14 20.31 -20.86
CA ASN A 3 -31.14 19.44 -20.24
C ASN A 3 -31.13 19.48 -18.70
N GLY A 4 -30.41 20.42 -18.07
CA GLY A 4 -30.63 20.76 -16.66
C GLY A 4 -30.42 19.61 -15.66
N VAL A 5 -29.60 18.61 -15.98
CA VAL A 5 -29.21 17.57 -15.03
C VAL A 5 -27.93 18.00 -14.32
N GLU A 6 -27.94 17.89 -12.98
CA GLU A 6 -26.90 18.23 -11.99
C GLU A 6 -25.60 18.84 -12.50
N ARG A 7 -25.22 20.01 -11.93
CA ARG A 7 -23.86 20.55 -12.07
C ARG A 7 -22.86 19.54 -11.54
N ALA A 8 -22.34 18.76 -12.48
CA ALA A 8 -21.18 17.90 -12.39
C ALA A 8 -20.10 18.65 -11.58
N ALA A 9 -19.56 17.99 -10.55
CA ALA A 9 -18.56 18.64 -9.70
C ALA A 9 -17.38 19.01 -10.60
N PRO A 10 -16.75 20.19 -10.44
CA PRO A 10 -15.73 20.69 -11.38
C PRO A 10 -14.48 19.79 -11.53
N THR A 11 -14.43 18.66 -10.83
CA THR A 11 -13.37 17.65 -10.84
C THR A 11 -13.79 16.29 -11.42
N ASP A 12 -15.03 16.10 -11.88
CA ASP A 12 -15.40 14.86 -12.57
C ASP A 12 -14.91 14.84 -14.03
N LEU A 13 -14.78 13.64 -14.57
CA LEU A 13 -14.16 13.42 -15.88
C LEU A 13 -14.92 14.15 -17.00
N THR A 14 -16.25 14.14 -16.94
CA THR A 14 -17.10 14.83 -17.92
C THR A 14 -16.82 16.33 -17.88
N SER A 15 -16.82 16.94 -16.68
CA SER A 15 -16.51 18.37 -16.50
C SER A 15 -15.11 18.73 -16.97
N MET A 16 -14.12 17.86 -16.71
CA MET A 16 -12.75 18.08 -17.19
C MET A 16 -12.64 17.98 -18.71
N VAL A 17 -13.33 17.04 -19.36
CA VAL A 17 -13.40 16.96 -20.82
C VAL A 17 -14.10 18.17 -21.41
N ASP A 18 -15.20 18.61 -20.81
CA ASP A 18 -15.97 19.76 -21.28
C ASP A 18 -15.18 21.08 -21.26
N THR A 19 -14.16 21.19 -20.40
CA THR A 19 -13.28 22.38 -20.38
C THR A 19 -12.48 22.59 -21.66
N PHE A 20 -12.37 21.57 -22.52
CA PHE A 20 -11.71 21.68 -23.82
C PHE A 20 -12.63 22.14 -24.95
N ASN A 21 -13.93 22.28 -24.70
CA ASN A 21 -14.86 22.85 -25.67
C ASN A 21 -14.61 24.35 -25.86
N SER A 22 -14.91 24.87 -27.06
CA SER A 22 -14.79 26.29 -27.34
C SER A 22 -15.69 27.12 -26.42
N ALA A 23 -15.15 28.20 -25.85
CA ALA A 23 -15.98 29.21 -25.22
C ALA A 23 -16.90 29.88 -26.25
N TRP A 24 -18.07 30.33 -25.80
CA TRP A 24 -19.07 30.95 -26.66
C TRP A 24 -18.59 32.27 -27.28
N ASP A 25 -17.63 32.95 -26.64
CA ASP A 25 -17.04 34.23 -27.05
C ASP A 25 -15.66 34.07 -27.73
N ALA A 26 -15.26 32.84 -28.04
CA ALA A 26 -13.99 32.59 -28.73
C ALA A 26 -13.99 33.23 -30.13
N PRO A 27 -12.88 33.87 -30.57
CA PRO A 27 -12.79 34.49 -31.91
C PRO A 27 -13.08 33.52 -33.07
N SER A 28 -12.83 32.22 -32.85
CA SER A 28 -13.12 31.16 -33.83
C SER A 28 -14.62 31.03 -34.15
N GLN A 29 -15.53 31.49 -33.30
CA GLN A 29 -16.98 31.36 -33.48
C GLN A 29 -17.53 32.09 -34.72
N SER A 30 -16.80 33.09 -35.24
CA SER A 30 -17.23 33.89 -36.38
C SER A 30 -16.70 33.36 -37.73
N ASP A 31 -15.85 32.34 -37.73
CA ASP A 31 -15.24 31.74 -38.92
C ASP A 31 -15.40 30.22 -38.88
N PRO A 32 -16.18 29.60 -39.79
CA PRO A 32 -16.40 28.16 -39.80
C PRO A 32 -15.11 27.30 -39.84
N ILE A 33 -14.08 27.75 -40.56
CA ILE A 33 -12.82 26.99 -40.67
C ILE A 33 -12.05 27.08 -39.35
N ALA A 34 -11.96 28.28 -38.77
CA ALA A 34 -11.32 28.47 -37.47
C ALA A 34 -12.08 27.76 -36.33
N PHE A 35 -13.42 27.72 -36.40
CA PHE A 35 -14.27 26.99 -35.46
C PHE A 35 -13.98 25.49 -35.51
N GLU A 36 -14.01 24.89 -36.70
CA GLU A 36 -13.75 23.46 -36.89
C GLU A 36 -12.35 23.07 -36.40
N GLU A 37 -11.34 23.87 -36.75
CA GLU A 37 -9.97 23.63 -36.28
C GLU A 37 -9.85 23.73 -34.76
N HIS A 38 -10.50 24.72 -34.13
CA HIS A 38 -10.47 24.87 -32.68
C HIS A 38 -11.17 23.70 -31.97
N GLN A 39 -12.33 23.26 -32.47
CA GLN A 39 -13.04 22.09 -31.95
C GLN A 39 -12.19 20.81 -32.07
N ARG A 40 -11.53 20.62 -33.22
CA ARG A 40 -10.61 19.51 -33.44
C ARG A 40 -9.44 19.53 -32.45
N GLN A 41 -8.86 20.70 -32.19
CA GLN A 41 -7.79 20.85 -31.20
C GLN A 41 -8.27 20.57 -29.78
N GLY A 42 -9.47 21.05 -29.41
CA GLY A 42 -10.12 20.74 -28.13
C GLY A 42 -10.31 19.24 -27.95
N PHE A 43 -10.92 18.58 -28.94
CA PHE A 43 -11.09 17.13 -28.96
C PHE A 43 -9.77 16.37 -28.80
N LEU A 44 -8.71 16.76 -29.52
CA LEU A 44 -7.41 16.09 -29.43
C LEU A 44 -6.75 16.25 -28.06
N ARG A 45 -6.88 17.42 -27.42
CA ARG A 45 -6.36 17.66 -26.07
C ARG A 45 -7.13 16.87 -25.02
N ALA A 46 -8.47 16.90 -25.09
CA ALA A 46 -9.33 16.09 -24.22
C ALA A 46 -9.01 14.59 -24.37
N SER A 47 -8.93 14.10 -25.62
CA SER A 47 -8.60 12.71 -25.92
C SER A 47 -7.24 12.30 -25.35
N ARG A 48 -6.22 13.16 -25.45
CA ARG A 48 -4.89 12.90 -24.87
C ARG A 48 -4.96 12.78 -23.35
N MET A 49 -5.62 13.72 -22.68
CA MET A 49 -5.78 13.69 -21.22
C MET A 49 -6.47 12.41 -20.75
N VAL A 50 -7.56 12.01 -21.42
CA VAL A 50 -8.29 10.78 -21.11
C VAL A 50 -7.43 9.55 -21.40
N ALA A 51 -6.71 9.51 -22.52
CA ALA A 51 -5.83 8.41 -22.86
C ALA A 51 -4.74 8.20 -21.80
N GLU A 52 -4.03 9.26 -21.39
CA GLU A 52 -3.01 9.19 -20.34
C GLU A 52 -3.60 8.69 -19.00
N ALA A 53 -4.80 9.14 -18.65
CA ALA A 53 -5.49 8.68 -17.45
C ALA A 53 -5.85 7.19 -17.51
N LEU A 54 -6.38 6.72 -18.65
CA LEU A 54 -6.73 5.31 -18.87
C LEU A 54 -5.49 4.41 -18.89
N GLU A 55 -4.43 4.81 -19.58
CA GLU A 55 -3.15 4.10 -19.58
C GLU A 55 -2.62 3.95 -18.15
N ARG A 56 -2.68 5.02 -17.36
CA ARG A 56 -2.23 4.97 -15.98
C ARG A 56 -3.14 4.11 -15.09
N GLN A 57 -4.44 4.05 -15.37
CA GLN A 57 -5.36 3.15 -14.69
C GLN A 57 -5.03 1.69 -15.02
N VAL A 58 -4.79 1.35 -16.29
CA VAL A 58 -4.35 0.00 -16.70
C VAL A 58 -3.06 -0.38 -15.99
N GLU A 59 -2.10 0.54 -15.87
CA GLU A 59 -0.85 0.30 -15.16
C GLU A 59 -1.07 0.01 -13.67
N LYS A 60 -1.98 0.74 -13.01
CA LYS A 60 -2.36 0.51 -11.61
C LYS A 60 -3.04 -0.84 -11.42
N GLU A 61 -3.98 -1.20 -12.28
CA GLU A 61 -4.67 -2.49 -12.22
C GLU A 61 -3.71 -3.65 -12.45
N ARG A 62 -2.79 -3.53 -13.42
CA ARG A 62 -1.72 -4.50 -13.64
C ARG A 62 -0.84 -4.65 -12.40
N GLY A 63 -0.45 -3.54 -11.77
CA GLY A 63 0.32 -3.54 -10.51
C GLY A 63 -0.43 -4.21 -9.37
N ALA A 64 -1.74 -3.96 -9.23
CA ALA A 64 -2.58 -4.60 -8.21
C ALA A 64 -2.72 -6.11 -8.44
N ALA A 65 -2.92 -6.54 -9.69
CA ALA A 65 -3.00 -7.95 -10.06
C ALA A 65 -1.67 -8.67 -9.78
N PHE A 66 -0.54 -8.06 -10.15
CA PHE A 66 0.78 -8.58 -9.85
C PHE A 66 1.01 -8.73 -8.34
N ALA A 67 0.69 -7.69 -7.54
CA ALA A 67 0.85 -7.73 -6.10
C ALA A 67 -0.01 -8.84 -5.47
N TYR A 68 -1.24 -9.03 -5.96
CA TYR A 68 -2.11 -10.12 -5.51
C TYR A 68 -1.49 -11.49 -5.78
N GLN A 69 -1.01 -11.73 -7.01
CA GLN A 69 -0.37 -12.99 -7.39
C GLN A 69 0.91 -13.25 -6.58
N ALA A 70 1.77 -12.24 -6.41
CA ALA A 70 3.01 -12.36 -5.66
C ALA A 70 2.77 -12.69 -4.18
N VAL A 71 1.78 -12.04 -3.55
CA VAL A 71 1.42 -12.29 -2.15
C VAL A 71 0.80 -13.67 -1.98
N ALA A 72 -0.08 -14.09 -2.89
CA ALA A 72 -0.65 -15.42 -2.89
C ALA A 72 0.42 -16.50 -3.05
N GLN A 73 1.37 -16.33 -3.99
CA GLN A 73 2.46 -17.27 -4.20
C GLN A 73 3.39 -17.36 -2.98
N ALA A 74 3.80 -16.22 -2.42
CA ALA A 74 4.63 -16.20 -1.21
C ALA A 74 3.94 -16.92 -0.04
N TRP A 75 2.60 -16.84 0.03
CA TRP A 75 1.82 -17.54 1.03
C TRP A 75 1.77 -19.06 0.79
N GLU A 76 1.61 -19.50 -0.46
CA GLU A 76 1.72 -20.92 -0.82
C GLU A 76 3.09 -21.48 -0.47
N ASP A 77 4.17 -20.76 -0.80
CA ASP A 77 5.55 -21.16 -0.49
C ASP A 77 5.78 -21.25 1.03
N CYS A 78 5.17 -20.34 1.79
CA CYS A 78 5.17 -20.37 3.26
C CYS A 78 4.44 -21.60 3.81
N LYS A 79 3.25 -21.92 3.30
CA LYS A 79 2.49 -23.13 3.69
C LYS A 79 3.23 -24.42 3.33
N ALA A 80 3.92 -24.43 2.19
CA ALA A 80 4.72 -25.56 1.74
C ALA A 80 6.05 -25.71 2.51
N GLY A 81 6.41 -24.74 3.37
CA GLY A 81 7.67 -24.74 4.12
C GLY A 81 8.90 -24.43 3.27
N VAL A 82 8.71 -23.99 2.02
CA VAL A 82 9.79 -23.68 1.06
C VAL A 82 10.46 -22.35 1.39
N SER A 83 9.73 -21.43 2.03
CA SER A 83 10.24 -20.11 2.42
C SER A 83 11.40 -20.14 3.42
N GLY A 84 11.51 -21.21 4.23
CA GLY A 84 12.56 -21.34 5.26
C GLY A 84 12.48 -20.30 6.39
N ILE A 85 11.38 -19.54 6.49
CA ILE A 85 11.13 -18.54 7.53
C ILE A 85 9.95 -18.96 8.42
N HIS A 86 9.66 -18.15 9.45
CA HIS A 86 8.59 -18.45 10.40
C HIS A 86 7.20 -18.44 9.72
N PRO A 87 6.28 -19.38 10.02
CA PRO A 87 4.98 -19.50 9.32
C PRO A 87 4.06 -18.28 9.46
N ASP A 88 4.23 -17.49 10.52
CA ASP A 88 3.49 -16.23 10.74
C ASP A 88 4.16 -15.00 10.11
N LEU A 89 5.26 -15.18 9.36
CA LEU A 89 6.00 -14.11 8.67
C LEU A 89 5.99 -14.36 7.16
N LEU A 90 5.50 -13.39 6.41
CA LEU A 90 5.58 -13.42 4.95
C LEU A 90 6.74 -12.55 4.46
N GLU A 91 7.54 -13.05 3.53
CA GLU A 91 8.52 -12.24 2.83
C GLU A 91 8.06 -11.98 1.40
N LEU A 92 8.09 -10.71 0.99
CA LEU A 92 7.73 -10.29 -0.36
C LEU A 92 8.98 -9.81 -1.11
N PRO A 93 9.07 -10.07 -2.43
CA PRO A 93 10.25 -9.75 -3.21
C PRO A 93 10.46 -8.24 -3.41
N LEU A 94 9.41 -7.43 -3.24
CA LEU A 94 9.39 -5.99 -3.44
C LEU A 94 8.38 -5.34 -2.49
N GLY A 95 8.58 -4.05 -2.19
CA GLY A 95 7.54 -3.23 -1.57
C GLY A 95 6.30 -3.15 -2.47
N MET A 96 5.19 -3.77 -2.05
CA MET A 96 3.95 -3.84 -2.82
C MET A 96 2.70 -3.80 -1.92
N PRO A 97 1.51 -3.44 -2.44
CA PRO A 97 0.27 -3.54 -1.68
C PRO A 97 -0.08 -5.00 -1.38
N TRP A 98 -0.11 -5.37 -0.09
CA TRP A 98 -0.24 -6.77 0.31
C TRP A 98 -1.43 -7.06 1.24
N GLN A 99 -1.94 -6.04 1.94
CA GLN A 99 -2.98 -6.21 2.94
C GLN A 99 -4.29 -6.76 2.35
N ARG A 100 -4.72 -6.26 1.19
CA ARG A 100 -5.94 -6.74 0.52
C ARG A 100 -5.86 -8.24 0.22
N PRO A 101 -4.85 -8.75 -0.52
CA PRO A 101 -4.69 -10.18 -0.74
C PRO A 101 -4.62 -10.97 0.58
N ALA A 102 -3.91 -10.46 1.60
CA ALA A 102 -3.81 -11.14 2.89
C ALA A 102 -5.15 -11.28 3.62
N PHE A 103 -6.02 -10.26 3.54
CA PHE A 103 -7.39 -10.33 4.05
C PHE A 103 -8.29 -11.22 3.20
N ASP A 104 -8.27 -11.04 1.87
CA ASP A 104 -9.11 -11.79 0.93
C ASP A 104 -8.83 -13.32 1.01
N LEU A 105 -7.57 -13.69 1.27
CA LEU A 105 -7.12 -15.08 1.43
C LEU A 105 -7.11 -15.56 2.89
N ALA A 106 -7.64 -14.77 3.83
CA ALA A 106 -7.71 -15.08 5.26
C ALA A 106 -6.38 -15.57 5.85
N MET A 107 -5.26 -14.99 5.42
CA MET A 107 -3.93 -15.42 5.85
C MET A 107 -3.76 -15.18 7.35
N PRO A 108 -3.25 -16.15 8.13
CA PRO A 108 -3.02 -16.00 9.57
C PRO A 108 -1.71 -15.25 9.90
N VAL A 109 -1.04 -14.67 8.90
CA VAL A 109 0.24 -13.96 9.06
C VAL A 109 0.14 -12.80 10.07
N LEU A 110 1.22 -12.59 10.81
CA LEU A 110 1.34 -11.51 11.80
C LEU A 110 2.20 -10.37 11.28
N TYR A 111 3.21 -10.69 10.46
CA TYR A 111 4.11 -9.72 9.89
C TYR A 111 4.38 -10.00 8.41
N VAL A 112 4.68 -8.94 7.67
CA VAL A 112 5.19 -9.00 6.31
C VAL A 112 6.49 -8.21 6.24
N MET A 113 7.51 -8.77 5.58
CA MET A 113 8.76 -8.07 5.30
C MET A 113 9.02 -7.92 3.81
N SER A 114 9.57 -6.77 3.39
CA SER A 114 9.89 -6.48 2.00
C SER A 114 11.05 -5.48 1.88
N PRO A 115 11.81 -5.49 0.78
CA PRO A 115 12.81 -4.46 0.53
C PRO A 115 12.15 -3.13 0.14
N GLU A 116 12.82 -2.03 0.47
CA GLU A 116 12.50 -0.67 0.04
C GLU A 116 13.49 -0.18 -1.05
N PRO A 117 13.13 0.85 -1.85
CA PRO A 117 13.99 1.35 -2.92
C PRO A 117 15.37 1.86 -2.48
N ASP A 118 15.52 2.27 -1.21
CA ASP A 118 16.79 2.73 -0.64
C ASP A 118 17.67 1.58 -0.12
N GLY A 119 17.29 0.33 -0.38
CA GLY A 119 18.02 -0.88 0.02
C GLY A 119 17.71 -1.35 1.45
N LYS A 120 16.99 -0.55 2.24
CA LYS A 120 16.52 -0.96 3.56
C LYS A 120 15.39 -1.99 3.44
N TRP A 121 15.07 -2.57 4.57
CA TRP A 121 14.02 -3.57 4.70
C TRP A 121 12.95 -3.09 5.64
N LYS A 122 11.70 -3.29 5.23
CA LYS A 122 10.53 -2.88 5.98
C LYS A 122 9.87 -4.12 6.56
N VAL A 123 9.44 -4.02 7.82
CA VAL A 123 8.63 -5.03 8.50
C VAL A 123 7.32 -4.37 8.92
N GLN A 124 6.19 -4.89 8.46
CA GLN A 124 4.86 -4.37 8.77
C GLN A 124 4.04 -5.40 9.51
N ALA A 125 3.35 -4.96 10.57
CA ALA A 125 2.39 -5.78 11.28
C ALA A 125 1.08 -5.86 10.49
N MET A 126 0.46 -7.04 10.48
CA MET A 126 -0.86 -7.23 9.88
C MET A 126 -1.92 -6.53 10.73
N PRO A 127 -2.76 -5.65 10.14
CA PRO A 127 -3.89 -5.07 10.87
C PRO A 127 -4.83 -6.15 11.40
N ALA A 128 -5.42 -5.90 12.57
CA ALA A 128 -6.40 -6.79 13.18
C ALA A 128 -7.59 -7.02 12.25
N GLU A 129 -8.07 -5.94 11.64
CA GLU A 129 -9.19 -5.91 10.70
C GLU A 129 -8.89 -4.94 9.54
N LYS A 130 -9.61 -5.09 8.44
CA LYS A 130 -9.45 -4.24 7.26
C LYS A 130 -9.73 -2.78 7.61
N GLY A 131 -8.72 -1.92 7.45
CA GLY A 131 -8.81 -0.49 7.78
C GLY A 131 -8.61 -0.13 9.25
N SER A 132 -8.30 -1.11 10.12
CA SER A 132 -8.02 -0.85 11.53
C SER A 132 -6.61 -0.27 11.74
N PHE A 133 -6.48 0.59 12.76
CA PHE A 133 -5.18 1.06 13.26
C PHE A 133 -4.51 0.05 14.21
N ALA A 134 -5.27 -0.89 14.78
CA ALA A 134 -4.73 -1.94 15.63
C ALA A 134 -4.10 -3.05 14.78
N SER A 135 -2.96 -3.59 15.23
CA SER A 135 -2.32 -4.74 14.60
C SER A 135 -2.62 -6.04 15.34
N ARG A 136 -2.60 -7.18 14.64
CA ARG A 136 -2.76 -8.53 15.24
C ARG A 136 -1.70 -8.81 16.30
N LEU A 137 -0.48 -8.35 16.03
CA LEU A 137 0.63 -8.33 16.97
C LEU A 137 1.45 -7.08 16.71
N GLU A 138 1.39 -6.14 17.65
CA GLU A 138 2.23 -4.95 17.59
C GLU A 138 3.64 -5.28 18.07
N MET A 139 4.63 -4.56 17.55
CA MET A 139 6.02 -4.67 17.98
C MET A 139 6.19 -4.26 19.45
N PRO A 140 7.24 -4.75 20.14
CA PRO A 140 7.46 -4.50 21.56
C PRO A 140 7.37 -3.02 21.93
N ALA A 141 6.65 -2.71 23.01
CA ALA A 141 6.49 -1.33 23.48
C ALA A 141 7.83 -0.63 23.74
N ALA A 142 8.83 -1.39 24.21
CA ALA A 142 10.18 -0.90 24.43
C ALA A 142 10.90 -0.41 23.16
N TRP A 143 10.46 -0.81 21.96
CA TRP A 143 11.07 -0.39 20.69
C TRP A 143 10.37 0.81 20.08
N ARG A 144 9.10 1.05 20.42
CA ARG A 144 8.23 1.99 19.72
C ARG A 144 8.73 3.42 19.84
N GLY A 145 8.93 4.07 18.69
CA GLY A 145 9.44 5.43 18.61
C GLY A 145 10.96 5.55 18.80
N LEU A 146 11.67 4.43 18.96
CA LEU A 146 13.13 4.43 18.95
C LEU A 146 13.67 4.35 17.52
N GLN A 147 14.89 4.84 17.36
CA GLN A 147 15.62 4.86 16.09
C GLN A 147 17.12 4.64 16.32
N ASP A 148 17.78 4.11 15.31
CA ASP A 148 19.23 3.87 15.20
C ASP A 148 19.81 3.24 16.48
N ALA A 149 20.90 3.80 17.00
CA ALA A 149 21.63 3.25 18.15
C ALA A 149 20.76 3.01 19.40
N ALA A 150 19.73 3.85 19.63
CA ALA A 150 18.82 3.65 20.76
C ALA A 150 17.92 2.42 20.56
N LEU A 151 17.48 2.19 19.33
CA LEU A 151 16.71 1.00 18.98
C LEU A 151 17.61 -0.25 19.03
N GLU A 152 18.80 -0.20 18.42
CA GLU A 152 19.74 -1.33 18.45
C GLU A 152 20.09 -1.74 19.89
N ALA A 153 20.33 -0.77 20.78
CA ALA A 153 20.59 -1.04 22.18
C ALA A 153 19.38 -1.68 22.89
N ALA A 154 18.16 -1.26 22.55
CA ALA A 154 16.93 -1.78 23.16
C ALA A 154 16.52 -3.16 22.64
N CYS A 155 16.79 -3.48 21.36
CA CYS A 155 16.40 -4.73 20.74
C CYS A 155 17.55 -5.77 20.65
N GLY A 156 18.80 -5.32 20.78
CA GLY A 156 19.98 -6.18 20.61
C GLY A 156 20.23 -6.63 19.17
N ILE A 157 19.64 -5.96 18.17
CA ILE A 157 19.71 -6.34 16.76
C ILE A 157 20.48 -5.27 15.99
N PRO A 158 21.73 -5.55 15.57
CA PRO A 158 22.48 -4.66 14.69
C PRO A 158 21.75 -4.48 13.36
N GLY A 159 21.69 -3.24 12.89
CA GLY A 159 20.95 -2.83 11.70
C GLY A 159 19.46 -2.55 11.93
N ALA A 160 18.97 -2.50 13.17
CA ALA A 160 17.63 -2.02 13.46
C ALA A 160 17.58 -0.49 13.35
N VAL A 161 16.80 0.05 12.41
CA VAL A 161 16.84 1.48 12.07
C VAL A 161 15.75 2.27 12.77
N PHE A 162 14.51 1.78 12.75
CA PHE A 162 13.38 2.53 13.31
C PHE A 162 12.20 1.62 13.62
N VAL A 163 11.43 1.96 14.66
CA VAL A 163 10.09 1.40 14.89
C VAL A 163 9.09 2.54 15.10
N HIS A 164 7.99 2.52 14.34
CA HIS A 164 6.93 3.50 14.48
C HIS A 164 6.30 3.46 15.89
N ARG A 165 5.86 4.61 16.41
CA ARG A 165 5.28 4.74 17.76
C ARG A 165 4.08 3.81 17.99
N GLY A 166 3.30 3.55 16.94
CA GLY A 166 2.18 2.61 16.98
C GLY A 166 2.57 1.13 16.95
N GLY A 167 3.86 0.80 16.80
CA GLY A 167 4.34 -0.59 16.77
C GLY A 167 3.94 -1.40 15.54
N HIS A 168 3.39 -0.78 14.50
CA HIS A 168 2.91 -1.46 13.29
C HIS A 168 3.94 -1.52 12.15
N LEU A 169 5.05 -0.80 12.28
CA LEU A 169 6.06 -0.65 11.22
C LEU A 169 7.45 -0.57 11.84
N ALA A 170 8.38 -1.35 11.29
CA ALA A 170 9.81 -1.20 11.51
C ALA A 170 10.58 -1.08 10.19
N ILE A 171 11.74 -0.44 10.28
CA ILE A 171 12.74 -0.38 9.21
C ILE A 171 14.04 -0.97 9.76
N ALA A 172 14.72 -1.76 8.94
CA ALA A 172 16.02 -2.33 9.20
C ALA A 172 16.96 -2.08 8.01
N ALA A 173 18.26 -2.05 8.25
CA ALA A 173 19.27 -1.78 7.24
C ALA A 173 19.44 -2.94 6.25
N THR A 174 19.18 -4.17 6.69
CA THR A 174 19.37 -5.38 5.89
C THR A 174 18.21 -6.35 6.04
N ARG A 175 18.10 -7.31 5.11
CA ARG A 175 17.15 -8.41 5.18
C ARG A 175 17.27 -9.19 6.48
N ASP A 176 18.49 -9.49 6.88
CA ASP A 176 18.76 -10.32 8.05
C ASP A 176 18.38 -9.60 9.34
N ALA A 177 18.64 -8.29 9.43
CA ALA A 177 18.18 -7.46 10.55
C ALA A 177 16.64 -7.40 10.61
N ALA A 178 15.96 -7.21 9.47
CA ALA A 178 14.49 -7.26 9.41
C ALA A 178 13.93 -8.62 9.85
N LEU A 179 14.53 -9.72 9.38
CA LEU A 179 14.14 -11.07 9.77
C LEU A 179 14.36 -11.31 11.27
N ALA A 180 15.47 -10.85 11.83
CA ALA A 180 15.74 -10.93 13.27
C ALA A 180 14.72 -10.14 14.09
N MET A 181 14.39 -8.92 13.66
CA MET A 181 13.37 -8.08 14.33
C MET A 181 11.99 -8.76 14.30
N ALA A 182 11.58 -9.28 13.15
CA ALA A 182 10.32 -10.00 13.02
C ALA A 182 10.27 -11.25 13.90
N LYS A 183 11.35 -12.06 13.91
CA LYS A 183 11.46 -13.26 14.75
C LYS A 183 11.36 -12.92 16.25
N ALA A 184 12.06 -11.88 16.71
CA ALA A 184 12.00 -11.42 18.09
C ALA A 184 10.59 -10.92 18.49
N CYS A 185 9.84 -10.34 17.56
CA CYS A 185 8.43 -10.01 17.80
C CYS A 185 7.56 -11.26 17.93
N LEU A 186 7.80 -12.26 17.08
CA LEU A 186 7.05 -13.53 17.05
C LEU A 186 7.31 -14.42 18.27
N THR A 187 8.50 -14.35 18.87
CA THR A 187 8.78 -15.02 20.14
C THR A 187 7.96 -14.45 21.31
N ASN A 188 7.48 -13.21 21.19
CA ASN A 188 6.66 -12.55 22.21
C ASN A 188 5.14 -12.79 21.98
N LYS A 189 4.78 -13.70 21.06
CA LYS A 189 3.42 -14.17 20.87
C LYS A 189 2.99 -14.93 22.13
N LEU A 190 2.10 -14.33 22.90
CA LEU A 190 1.43 -15.01 24.01
C LEU A 190 0.81 -16.30 23.48
N SER A 191 1.07 -17.42 24.14
CA SER A 191 0.34 -18.65 23.88
C SER A 191 -1.17 -18.42 24.12
N PRO A 192 -2.07 -19.19 23.49
CA PRO A 192 -3.51 -19.07 23.75
C PRO A 192 -3.85 -19.13 25.24
N ALA A 193 -3.11 -19.92 26.03
CA ALA A 193 -3.26 -20.01 27.47
C ALA A 193 -2.86 -18.72 28.21
N GLU A 194 -1.77 -18.08 27.80
CA GLU A 194 -1.31 -16.81 28.39
C GLU A 194 -2.19 -15.64 27.97
N ALA A 195 -2.70 -15.64 26.74
CA ALA A 195 -3.67 -14.65 26.27
C ALA A 195 -4.97 -14.72 27.09
N LEU A 196 -5.45 -15.94 27.38
CA LEU A 196 -6.62 -16.16 28.24
C LEU A 196 -6.37 -15.75 29.70
N ARG A 197 -5.21 -16.09 30.28
CA ARG A 197 -4.83 -15.65 31.64
C ARG A 197 -4.78 -14.14 31.76
N LYS A 198 -4.14 -13.47 30.78
CA LYS A 198 -4.08 -12.00 30.70
C LYS A 198 -5.46 -11.37 30.54
N ALA A 199 -6.35 -11.95 29.74
CA ALA A 199 -7.71 -11.47 29.55
C ALA A 199 -8.56 -11.58 30.83
N TRP A 200 -8.23 -12.52 31.73
CA TRP A 200 -8.98 -12.78 32.96
C TRP A 200 -8.27 -12.33 34.24
N GLY A 201 -7.16 -11.60 34.15
CA GLY A 201 -6.50 -10.97 35.29
C GLY A 201 -6.08 -11.93 36.41
N ARG A 202 -5.72 -13.17 36.05
CA ARG A 202 -5.14 -14.18 36.98
C ARG A 202 -3.80 -14.69 36.48
#